data_AF-A0A0D3KHF2-F1
#
_entry.id   AF-A0A0D3KHF2-F1
#
_cell.length_a   1.000
_cell.length_b   1.000
_cell.length_c   1.000
_cell.angle_alpha   90.00
_cell.angle_beta   90.00
_cell.angle_gamma   90.00
#
_symmetry.space_group_name_H-M   'P 1'
#
loop_
_entity.id
_entity.type
_entity.pdbx_description
1 polymer ?
#
loop_
_entity_poly.entity_id
_entity_poly.type
_entity_poly.pdbx_seq_one_letter_code
_entity_poly.pdbx_strand_id
1 'polypeptide(L)'
;MAGEDAAPEMPTPPKSQIVLMVVMMGWKYLDVDVGPGTPGLLYLRLFYGAGMVLTVCCFGALYLKISAMPVDPKTKVKVTIEEPMKPKRTEEITLPEHDMREWKKMLTQSAASMVLIPLMHYKWEYTIPLVIQGVSGPLMLLSHSLSQVHLFGQPAEGALARPWKPPPTPFDGLKKAFEEPEAAAAPAEQAAGDAGGDAKKGSSKKKK
;
A
#
# COMPACT_ATOMS: atom_id res chain seq x y z
N MET A 1 23.65 -11.61 -33.23
CA MET A 1 22.67 -10.62 -32.71
C MET A 1 22.78 -10.70 -31.20
N ALA A 2 23.05 -9.60 -30.51
CA ALA A 2 22.98 -9.57 -29.05
C ALA A 2 21.50 -9.52 -28.65
N GLY A 3 21.13 -10.25 -27.60
CA GLY A 3 19.88 -9.95 -26.89
C GLY A 3 20.12 -8.69 -26.05
N GLU A 4 19.15 -7.79 -26.02
CA GLU A 4 19.20 -6.66 -25.08
C GLU A 4 19.02 -7.20 -23.66
N ASP A 5 19.94 -6.82 -22.76
CA ASP A 5 19.78 -6.99 -21.32
C ASP A 5 18.58 -6.16 -20.87
N ALA A 6 17.41 -6.81 -20.82
CA ALA A 6 16.20 -6.27 -20.23
C ALA A 6 16.44 -6.14 -18.72
N ALA A 7 17.00 -4.99 -18.31
CA ALA A 7 17.24 -4.66 -16.92
C ALA A 7 15.96 -4.88 -16.09
N PRO A 8 16.04 -5.52 -14.91
CA PRO A 8 14.85 -5.85 -14.14
C PRO A 8 14.11 -4.56 -13.77
N GLU A 9 12.89 -4.41 -14.28
CA GLU A 9 12.04 -3.26 -13.99
C GLU A 9 11.78 -3.21 -12.48
N MET A 10 12.52 -2.33 -11.78
CA MET A 10 12.33 -2.13 -10.35
C MET A 10 10.87 -1.72 -10.12
N PRO A 11 10.09 -2.47 -9.30
CA PRO A 11 8.66 -2.24 -9.17
C PRO A 11 8.44 -0.85 -8.59
N THR A 12 7.99 0.08 -9.44
CA THR A 12 7.83 1.49 -9.07
C THR A 12 6.88 1.59 -7.86
N PRO A 13 7.28 2.24 -6.76
CA PRO A 13 6.44 2.28 -5.56
C PRO A 13 5.07 2.88 -5.90
N PRO A 14 3.96 2.30 -5.38
CA PRO A 14 2.63 2.76 -5.69
C PRO A 14 2.48 4.25 -5.36
N LYS A 15 1.73 5.00 -6.16
CA LYS A 15 1.65 6.47 -6.09
C LYS A 15 1.35 7.01 -4.68
N SER A 16 0.56 6.28 -3.89
CA SER A 16 0.29 6.57 -2.47
C SER A 16 1.55 6.56 -1.59
N GLN A 17 2.45 5.59 -1.79
CA GLN A 17 3.73 5.49 -1.08
C GLN A 17 4.71 6.61 -1.49
N ILE A 18 4.70 7.03 -2.76
CA ILE A 18 5.50 8.19 -3.22
C ILE A 18 5.01 9.47 -2.52
N VAL A 19 3.69 9.72 -2.48
CA VAL A 19 3.12 10.88 -1.78
C VAL A 19 3.47 10.83 -0.29
N LEU A 20 3.37 9.67 0.35
CA LEU A 20 3.76 9.49 1.75
C LEU A 20 5.25 9.79 1.99
N MET A 21 6.16 9.34 1.12
CA MET A 21 7.59 9.65 1.22
C MET A 21 7.85 11.16 1.09
N VAL A 22 7.21 11.84 0.13
CA VAL A 22 7.33 13.30 -0.05
C VAL A 22 6.81 14.06 1.18
N VAL A 23 5.68 13.63 1.75
CA VAL A 23 5.12 14.24 2.98
C VAL A 23 6.04 14.04 4.18
N MET A 24 6.57 12.83 4.38
CA MET A 24 7.46 12.53 5.51
C MET A 24 8.82 13.26 5.38
N MET A 25 9.32 13.41 4.16
CA MET A 25 10.54 14.20 3.89
C MET A 25 10.28 15.70 4.08
N GLY A 26 9.17 16.24 3.56
CA GLY A 26 8.78 17.63 3.76
C GLY A 26 8.55 17.98 5.23
N TRP A 27 7.92 17.09 6.00
CA TRP A 27 7.72 17.25 7.45
C TRP A 27 9.04 17.45 8.19
N LYS A 28 10.12 16.76 7.79
CA LYS A 28 11.46 16.92 8.38
C LYS A 28 12.10 18.28 8.08
N TYR A 29 11.71 18.96 6.99
CA TYR A 29 12.23 20.28 6.62
C TYR A 29 11.33 21.45 7.06
N LEU A 30 10.19 21.17 7.69
CA LEU A 30 9.22 22.21 8.06
C LEU A 30 9.50 22.87 9.42
N ASP A 31 10.38 22.29 10.25
CA ASP A 31 10.75 22.73 11.62
C ASP A 31 9.54 23.13 12.52
N VAL A 32 8.38 22.52 12.28
CA VAL A 32 7.18 22.74 13.10
C VAL A 32 7.35 21.99 14.42
N ASP A 33 7.61 22.73 15.49
CA ASP A 33 7.58 22.20 16.84
C ASP A 33 6.16 21.69 17.19
N VAL A 34 6.04 20.37 17.35
CA VAL A 34 4.81 19.66 17.73
C VAL A 34 4.86 19.12 19.16
N GLY A 35 5.71 19.70 20.02
CA GLY A 35 5.76 19.39 21.45
C GLY A 35 4.46 19.72 22.21
N PRO A 36 4.29 19.21 23.43
CA PRO A 36 3.10 19.46 24.24
C PRO A 36 2.89 20.95 24.51
N GLY A 37 1.70 21.46 24.17
CA GLY A 37 1.33 22.87 24.36
C GLY A 37 1.70 23.82 23.21
N THR A 38 2.35 23.36 22.14
CA THR A 38 2.73 24.23 21.02
C THR A 38 1.56 24.51 20.05
N PRO A 39 1.59 25.62 19.29
CA PRO A 39 0.65 25.85 18.18
C PRO A 39 0.77 24.78 17.08
N GLY A 40 1.98 24.28 16.82
CA GLY A 40 2.22 23.24 15.81
C GLY A 40 1.46 21.94 16.10
N LEU A 41 1.40 21.54 17.38
CA LEU A 41 0.60 20.39 17.82
C LEU A 41 -0.91 20.61 17.59
N LEU A 42 -1.41 21.83 17.76
CA LEU A 42 -2.80 22.15 17.43
C LEU A 42 -3.05 22.10 15.91
N TYR A 43 -2.16 22.66 15.09
CA TYR A 43 -2.28 22.58 13.63
C TYR A 43 -2.25 21.12 13.12
N LEU A 44 -1.41 20.25 13.69
CA LEU A 44 -1.39 18.83 13.37
C LEU A 44 -2.71 18.13 13.74
N ARG A 45 -3.28 18.45 14.90
CA ARG A 45 -4.59 17.90 15.33
C ARG A 45 -5.73 18.36 14.42
N LEU A 46 -5.73 19.64 14.01
CA LEU A 46 -6.70 20.19 13.05
C LEU A 46 -6.54 19.57 11.65
N PHE A 47 -5.30 19.37 11.18
CA PHE A 47 -4.99 18.69 9.92
C PHE A 47 -5.51 17.24 9.91
N TYR A 48 -5.19 16.46 10.95
CA TYR A 48 -5.71 15.11 11.11
C TYR A 48 -7.24 15.09 11.18
N GLY A 49 -7.85 16.01 11.95
CA GLY A 49 -9.29 16.15 12.07
C GLY A 49 -9.98 16.45 10.73
N ALA A 50 -9.42 17.36 9.92
CA ALA A 50 -9.92 17.66 8.58
C ALA A 50 -9.82 16.45 7.63
N GLY A 51 -8.69 15.73 7.64
CA GLY A 51 -8.53 14.49 6.88
C GLY A 51 -9.52 13.39 7.33
N MET A 52 -9.77 13.27 8.62
CA MET A 52 -10.74 12.32 9.18
C MET A 52 -12.19 12.69 8.82
N VAL A 53 -12.57 13.97 8.88
CA VAL A 53 -13.88 14.45 8.42
C VAL A 53 -14.07 14.17 6.93
N LEU A 54 -13.08 14.49 6.08
CA LEU A 54 -13.11 14.18 4.65
C LEU A 54 -13.29 12.66 4.41
N THR A 55 -12.55 11.83 5.14
CA THR A 55 -12.64 10.36 5.08
C THR A 55 -14.05 9.87 5.42
N VAL A 56 -14.65 10.38 6.50
CA VAL A 56 -16.03 10.03 6.92
C VAL A 56 -17.07 10.53 5.91
N CYS A 57 -16.92 11.74 5.37
CA CYS A 57 -17.80 12.26 4.31
C CYS A 57 -17.75 11.40 3.04
N CYS A 58 -16.55 10.94 2.63
CA CYS A 58 -16.41 10.01 1.51
C CYS A 58 -17.05 8.64 1.80
N PHE A 59 -16.90 8.08 3.02
CA PHE A 59 -17.60 6.85 3.40
C PHE A 59 -19.13 7.00 3.38
N GLY A 60 -19.66 8.15 3.82
CA GLY A 60 -21.09 8.45 3.75
C GLY A 60 -21.60 8.60 2.30
N ALA A 61 -20.86 9.32 1.45
CA ALA A 61 -21.18 9.47 0.03
C ALA A 61 -21.17 8.12 -0.71
N LEU A 62 -20.22 7.24 -0.41
CA LEU A 62 -20.19 5.86 -0.89
C LEU A 62 -21.42 5.08 -0.43
N TYR A 63 -21.73 5.10 0.86
CA TYR A 63 -22.89 4.38 1.42
C TYR A 63 -24.20 4.78 0.73
N LEU A 64 -24.41 6.09 0.53
CA LEU A 64 -25.59 6.62 -0.15
C LEU A 64 -25.66 6.19 -1.62
N LYS A 65 -24.56 6.29 -2.37
CA LYS A 65 -24.53 5.86 -3.79
C LYS A 65 -24.75 4.35 -3.95
N ILE A 66 -24.14 3.53 -3.10
CA ILE A 66 -24.29 2.06 -3.15
C ILE A 66 -25.73 1.66 -2.77
N SER A 67 -26.31 2.29 -1.74
CA SER A 67 -27.68 2.01 -1.30
C SER A 67 -28.76 2.52 -2.26
N ALA A 68 -28.42 3.44 -3.16
CA ALA A 68 -29.30 3.96 -4.20
C ALA A 68 -29.20 3.19 -5.54
N MET A 69 -28.33 2.18 -5.65
CA MET A 69 -28.25 1.35 -6.87
C MET A 69 -29.49 0.45 -7.04
N PRO A 70 -29.98 0.25 -8.28
CA PRO A 70 -30.99 -0.76 -8.55
C PRO A 70 -30.45 -2.16 -8.29
N VAL A 71 -31.31 -3.04 -7.75
CA VAL A 71 -30.97 -4.45 -7.52
C VAL A 71 -31.38 -5.26 -8.74
N ASP A 72 -30.53 -5.29 -9.77
CA ASP A 72 -30.76 -6.08 -10.98
C ASP A 72 -30.47 -7.58 -10.72
N PRO A 73 -31.48 -8.47 -10.69
CA PRO A 73 -31.29 -9.89 -10.35
C PRO A 73 -30.52 -10.69 -11.43
N LYS A 74 -30.34 -10.09 -12.62
CA LYS A 74 -29.54 -10.65 -13.72
C LYS A 74 -28.04 -10.38 -13.55
N THR A 75 -27.66 -9.38 -12.76
CA THR A 75 -26.29 -8.85 -12.73
C THR A 75 -25.58 -9.29 -11.44
N LYS A 76 -25.21 -10.57 -11.42
CA LYS A 76 -24.53 -11.20 -10.28
C LYS A 76 -23.01 -11.24 -10.46
N VAL A 77 -22.29 -11.07 -9.36
CA VAL A 77 -20.83 -11.22 -9.25
C VAL A 77 -20.54 -12.53 -8.51
N LYS A 78 -19.63 -13.35 -9.03
CA LYS A 78 -19.09 -14.52 -8.32
C LYS A 78 -17.97 -14.06 -7.40
N VAL A 79 -18.18 -14.22 -6.10
CA VAL A 79 -17.22 -13.84 -5.06
C VAL A 79 -16.73 -15.09 -4.35
N THR A 80 -15.45 -15.38 -4.46
CA THR A 80 -14.79 -16.40 -3.63
C THR A 80 -14.44 -15.79 -2.29
N ILE A 81 -15.14 -16.25 -1.25
CA ILE A 81 -14.90 -15.89 0.14
C ILE A 81 -13.83 -16.82 0.70
N GLU A 82 -12.67 -16.27 1.00
CA GLU A 82 -11.55 -16.94 1.65
C GLU A 82 -11.47 -16.47 3.10
N GLU A 83 -12.17 -17.16 4.00
CA GLU A 83 -12.02 -16.94 5.43
C GLU A 83 -10.84 -17.77 5.98
N PRO A 84 -10.01 -17.24 6.90
CA PRO A 84 -8.79 -17.91 7.37
C PRO A 84 -9.02 -19.20 8.20
N MET A 85 -10.27 -19.61 8.43
CA MET A 85 -10.64 -20.83 9.17
C MET A 85 -11.82 -21.62 8.56
N LYS A 86 -12.27 -21.31 7.33
CA LYS A 86 -13.34 -22.06 6.65
C LYS A 86 -12.91 -22.50 5.25
N PRO A 87 -13.43 -23.63 4.71
CA PRO A 87 -13.22 -23.98 3.31
C PRO A 87 -13.71 -22.85 2.39
N LYS A 88 -12.96 -22.56 1.33
CA LYS A 88 -13.28 -21.51 0.35
C LYS A 88 -14.69 -21.72 -0.21
N ARG A 89 -15.53 -20.68 -0.18
CA ARG A 89 -16.90 -20.71 -0.72
C ARG A 89 -17.04 -19.68 -1.82
N THR A 90 -17.65 -20.05 -2.94
CA THR A 90 -18.00 -19.11 -4.01
C THR A 90 -19.49 -18.82 -3.93
N GLU A 91 -19.85 -17.56 -3.68
CA GLU A 91 -21.23 -17.08 -3.67
C GLU A 91 -21.52 -16.26 -4.93
N GLU A 92 -22.72 -16.43 -5.52
CA GLU A 92 -23.25 -15.52 -6.54
C GLU A 92 -24.09 -14.44 -5.86
N ILE A 93 -23.56 -13.21 -5.76
CA ILE A 93 -24.18 -12.09 -5.05
C ILE A 93 -24.49 -10.93 -6.01
N THR A 94 -25.41 -10.04 -5.64
CA THR A 94 -25.78 -8.91 -6.52
C THR A 94 -24.69 -7.83 -6.53
N LEU A 95 -24.62 -7.01 -7.60
CA LEU A 95 -23.73 -5.84 -7.67
C LEU A 95 -23.77 -4.93 -6.41
N PRO A 96 -24.93 -4.42 -5.96
CA PRO A 96 -24.98 -3.58 -4.76
C PRO A 96 -24.58 -4.32 -3.49
N GLU A 97 -24.82 -5.63 -3.41
CA GLU A 97 -24.42 -6.43 -2.26
C GLU A 97 -22.88 -6.63 -2.20
N HIS A 98 -22.23 -6.90 -3.34
CA HIS A 98 -20.77 -6.92 -3.44
C HIS A 98 -20.16 -5.59 -2.96
N ASP A 99 -20.64 -4.48 -3.51
CA ASP A 99 -20.11 -3.15 -3.23
C ASP A 99 -20.34 -2.76 -1.76
N MET A 100 -21.48 -3.17 -1.17
CA MET A 100 -21.78 -2.99 0.25
C MET A 100 -20.93 -3.89 1.17
N ARG A 101 -20.59 -5.13 0.76
CA ARG A 101 -19.66 -6.01 1.49
C ARG A 101 -18.26 -5.40 1.52
N GLU A 102 -17.74 -4.92 0.38
CA GLU A 102 -16.44 -4.25 0.31
C GLU A 102 -16.43 -2.90 1.06
N TRP A 103 -17.50 -2.10 0.99
CA TRP A 103 -17.64 -0.89 1.81
C TRP A 103 -17.54 -1.18 3.32
N LYS A 104 -18.23 -2.22 3.82
CA LYS A 104 -18.18 -2.64 5.24
C LYS A 104 -16.77 -3.09 5.66
N LYS A 105 -16.04 -3.79 4.79
CA LYS A 105 -14.66 -4.23 5.00
C LYS A 105 -13.70 -3.04 5.10
N MET A 106 -13.78 -2.11 4.14
CA MET A 106 -13.01 -0.85 4.17
C MET A 106 -13.31 -0.01 5.42
N LEU A 107 -14.59 0.13 5.78
CA LEU A 107 -15.02 0.89 6.95
C LEU A 107 -14.50 0.25 8.24
N THR A 108 -14.61 -1.06 8.40
CA THR A 108 -14.12 -1.79 9.59
C THR A 108 -12.60 -1.60 9.77
N GLN A 109 -11.83 -1.74 8.70
CA GLN A 109 -10.38 -1.50 8.72
C GLN A 109 -10.05 -0.04 9.06
N SER A 110 -10.77 0.92 8.47
CA SER A 110 -10.55 2.35 8.71
C SER A 110 -10.96 2.77 10.12
N ALA A 111 -12.04 2.20 10.66
CA ALA A 111 -12.52 2.47 12.01
C ALA A 111 -11.51 2.02 13.07
N ALA A 112 -10.86 0.87 12.88
CA ALA A 112 -9.77 0.42 13.75
C ALA A 112 -8.63 1.46 13.80
N SER A 113 -8.21 1.99 12.65
CA SER A 113 -7.20 3.07 12.59
C SER A 113 -7.69 4.39 13.20
N MET A 114 -8.95 4.78 12.95
CA MET A 114 -9.55 6.01 13.50
C MET A 114 -9.76 5.99 15.01
N VAL A 115 -9.80 4.81 15.65
CA VAL A 115 -9.83 4.68 17.12
C VAL A 115 -8.41 4.56 17.68
N LEU A 116 -7.56 3.70 17.08
CA LEU A 116 -6.23 3.42 17.59
C LEU A 116 -5.30 4.64 17.53
N ILE A 117 -5.33 5.41 16.45
CA ILE A 117 -4.38 6.51 16.23
C ILE A 117 -4.61 7.68 17.20
N PRO A 118 -5.85 8.18 17.44
CA PRO A 118 -6.11 9.17 18.47
C PRO A 118 -5.82 8.66 19.89
N LEU A 119 -6.08 7.38 20.18
CA LEU A 119 -5.73 6.79 21.47
C LEU A 119 -4.21 6.77 21.68
N MET A 120 -3.44 6.37 20.67
CA MET A 120 -1.98 6.37 20.73
C MET A 120 -1.43 7.79 20.90
N HIS A 121 -2.02 8.77 20.21
CA HIS A 121 -1.66 10.18 20.36
C HIS A 121 -2.00 10.72 21.76
N TYR A 122 -3.15 10.38 22.32
CA TYR A 122 -3.54 10.81 23.67
C TYR A 122 -2.70 10.16 24.78
N LYS A 123 -2.21 8.93 24.56
CA LYS A 123 -1.53 8.13 25.58
C LYS A 123 0.01 8.19 25.53
N TRP A 124 0.61 8.40 24.36
CA TRP A 124 2.07 8.46 24.16
C TRP A 124 2.52 9.68 23.34
N GLU A 125 1.63 10.63 23.06
CA GLU A 125 1.92 11.87 22.33
C GLU A 125 2.48 11.69 20.91
N TYR A 126 2.36 10.48 20.34
CA TYR A 126 2.87 10.17 19.01
C TYR A 126 2.21 11.04 17.94
N THR A 127 3.01 11.89 17.29
CA THR A 127 2.58 12.85 16.26
C THR A 127 2.70 12.28 14.84
N ILE A 128 3.73 11.47 14.57
CA ILE A 128 3.97 10.83 13.26
C ILE A 128 2.72 10.08 12.72
N PRO A 129 1.99 9.27 13.51
CA PRO A 129 0.77 8.60 13.03
C PRO A 129 -0.34 9.55 12.57
N LEU A 130 -0.44 10.77 13.13
CA LEU A 130 -1.41 11.78 12.70
C LEU A 130 -1.03 12.35 11.32
N VAL A 131 0.26 12.61 11.09
CA VAL A 131 0.79 13.08 9.80
C VAL A 131 0.51 12.04 8.70
N ILE A 132 0.90 10.78 8.95
CA ILE A 132 0.71 9.67 8.01
C ILE A 132 -0.78 9.50 7.67
N GLN A 133 -1.63 9.38 8.69
CA GLN A 133 -3.05 9.04 8.50
C GLN A 133 -3.87 10.22 7.93
N GLY A 134 -3.51 11.47 8.25
CA GLY A 134 -4.16 12.66 7.69
C GLY A 134 -4.04 12.78 6.17
N VAL A 135 -2.94 12.26 5.59
CA VAL A 135 -2.78 12.12 4.12
C VAL A 135 -3.27 10.77 3.62
N SER A 136 -2.78 9.68 4.22
CA SER A 136 -2.96 8.33 3.69
C SER A 136 -4.40 7.84 3.81
N GLY A 137 -5.15 8.27 4.83
CA GLY A 137 -6.57 7.91 5.00
C GLY A 137 -7.42 8.36 3.81
N PRO A 138 -7.51 9.67 3.54
CA PRO A 138 -8.19 10.19 2.35
C PRO A 138 -7.62 9.62 1.04
N LEU A 139 -6.30 9.56 0.89
CA LEU A 139 -5.67 9.15 -0.37
C LEU A 139 -5.93 7.68 -0.70
N MET A 140 -5.83 6.77 0.27
CA MET A 140 -6.14 5.35 0.08
C MET A 140 -7.63 5.12 -0.15
N LEU A 141 -8.51 5.84 0.56
CA LEU A 141 -9.95 5.76 0.36
C LEU A 141 -10.33 6.18 -1.07
N LEU A 142 -9.84 7.33 -1.54
CA LEU A 142 -10.12 7.83 -2.90
C LEU A 142 -9.49 6.95 -3.99
N SER A 143 -8.33 6.34 -3.72
CA SER A 143 -7.65 5.43 -4.66
C SER A 143 -8.32 4.05 -4.79
N HIS A 144 -9.21 3.66 -3.85
CA HIS A 144 -9.85 2.34 -3.87
C HIS A 144 -10.82 2.18 -5.05
N SER A 145 -10.89 0.99 -5.65
CA SER A 145 -11.73 0.71 -6.83
C SER A 145 -13.21 1.05 -6.62
N LEU A 146 -13.73 0.81 -5.40
CA LEU A 146 -15.08 1.23 -4.98
C LEU A 146 -15.28 2.76 -5.16
N SER A 147 -14.30 3.57 -4.78
CA SER A 147 -14.34 5.03 -4.90
C SER A 147 -14.13 5.50 -6.34
N GLN A 148 -13.29 4.83 -7.11
CA GLN A 148 -13.11 5.12 -8.53
C GLN A 148 -14.42 4.91 -9.30
N VAL A 149 -15.14 3.81 -9.05
CA VAL A 149 -16.44 3.54 -9.69
C VAL A 149 -17.54 4.47 -9.15
N HIS A 150 -17.69 4.62 -7.82
CA HIS A 150 -18.83 5.36 -7.25
C HIS A 150 -18.63 6.87 -7.15
N LEU A 151 -17.48 7.35 -6.66
CA LEU A 151 -17.25 8.78 -6.49
C LEU A 151 -16.81 9.43 -7.82
N PHE A 152 -15.87 8.81 -8.53
CA PHE A 152 -15.29 9.33 -9.77
C PHE A 152 -15.96 8.82 -11.06
N GLY A 153 -16.99 7.97 -10.96
CA GLY A 153 -17.80 7.53 -12.11
C GLY A 153 -17.05 6.70 -13.16
N GLN A 154 -15.92 6.10 -12.80
CA GLN A 154 -15.10 5.32 -13.74
C GLN A 154 -15.84 4.02 -14.17
N PRO A 155 -15.70 3.59 -15.43
CA PRO A 155 -16.29 2.34 -15.90
C PRO A 155 -15.71 1.16 -15.12
N ALA A 156 -16.56 0.20 -14.76
CA ALA A 156 -16.18 -0.99 -13.98
C ALA A 156 -15.54 -2.07 -14.88
N GLU A 157 -14.52 -1.69 -15.62
CA GLU A 157 -13.83 -2.49 -16.64
C GLU A 157 -12.34 -2.64 -16.31
N GLY A 158 -11.69 -3.67 -16.90
CA GLY A 158 -10.27 -3.94 -16.67
C GLY A 158 -9.92 -4.06 -15.18
N ALA A 159 -9.06 -3.17 -14.69
CA ALA A 159 -8.66 -3.12 -13.27
C ALA A 159 -9.78 -2.73 -12.29
N LEU A 160 -10.88 -2.13 -12.79
CA LEU A 160 -12.07 -1.77 -12.01
C LEU A 160 -13.22 -2.78 -12.16
N ALA A 161 -13.01 -3.89 -12.88
CA ALA A 161 -13.96 -4.99 -12.93
C ALA A 161 -14.18 -5.61 -11.55
N ARG A 162 -15.43 -6.01 -11.27
CA ARG A 162 -15.82 -6.71 -10.04
C ARG A 162 -15.71 -8.24 -10.26
N PRO A 163 -15.30 -9.03 -9.25
CA PRO A 163 -14.94 -8.61 -7.90
C PRO A 163 -13.55 -7.97 -7.85
N TRP A 164 -13.38 -6.94 -7.01
CA TRP A 164 -12.09 -6.27 -6.90
C TRP A 164 -11.09 -7.11 -6.11
N LYS A 165 -9.86 -7.22 -6.61
CA LYS A 165 -8.73 -7.75 -5.84
C LYS A 165 -8.41 -6.76 -4.72
N PRO A 166 -8.01 -7.22 -3.51
CA PRO A 166 -7.47 -6.33 -2.49
C PRO A 166 -6.31 -5.50 -3.06
N PRO A 167 -6.23 -4.19 -2.79
CA PRO A 167 -5.04 -3.42 -3.14
C PRO A 167 -3.83 -4.01 -2.39
N PRO A 168 -2.67 -4.19 -3.04
CA PRO A 168 -1.51 -4.81 -2.41
C PRO A 168 -1.08 -3.99 -1.19
N THR A 169 -1.10 -4.63 -0.03
CA THR A 169 -0.63 -4.03 1.21
C THR A 169 0.90 -3.98 1.22
N PRO A 170 1.54 -3.11 2.02
CA PRO A 170 2.98 -3.18 2.26
C PRO A 170 3.43 -4.55 2.78
N PHE A 171 2.53 -5.29 3.43
CA PHE A 171 2.78 -6.64 3.92
C PHE A 171 2.73 -7.69 2.80
N ASP A 172 2.02 -7.48 1.69
CA ASP A 172 2.04 -8.39 0.53
C ASP A 172 3.37 -8.31 -0.24
N GLY A 173 3.97 -7.12 -0.31
CA GLY A 173 5.33 -6.94 -0.84
C GLY A 173 6.38 -7.64 0.04
N LEU A 174 6.26 -7.51 1.37
CA LEU A 174 7.10 -8.23 2.32
C LEU A 174 6.88 -9.75 2.25
N LYS A 175 5.62 -10.19 2.21
CA LYS A 175 5.24 -11.61 2.10
C LYS A 175 5.80 -12.22 0.82
N LYS A 176 5.68 -11.55 -0.33
CA LYS A 176 6.30 -12.01 -1.58
C LYS A 176 7.82 -12.15 -1.45
N ALA A 177 8.50 -11.18 -0.82
CA ALA A 177 9.94 -11.25 -0.56
C ALA A 177 10.37 -12.35 0.44
N PHE A 178 9.43 -12.95 1.18
CA PHE A 178 9.65 -14.12 2.05
C PHE A 178 9.12 -15.43 1.44
N GLU A 179 8.24 -15.39 0.43
CA GLU A 179 7.71 -16.56 -0.29
C GLU A 179 8.49 -16.91 -1.57
N GLU A 180 9.36 -16.02 -2.08
CA GLU A 180 10.31 -16.29 -3.19
C GLU A 180 11.80 -16.36 -2.74
N PRO A 181 12.20 -17.18 -1.75
CA PRO A 181 13.62 -17.30 -1.37
C PRO A 181 14.46 -18.10 -2.38
N GLU A 182 13.84 -18.90 -3.25
CA GLU A 182 14.51 -19.91 -4.09
C GLU A 182 14.99 -19.39 -5.47
N ALA A 183 15.17 -18.07 -5.63
CA ALA A 183 15.73 -17.46 -6.84
C ALA A 183 17.01 -16.63 -6.60
N ALA A 184 17.36 -16.35 -5.34
CA ALA A 184 18.54 -15.56 -4.97
C ALA A 184 19.63 -16.38 -4.24
N ALA A 185 19.43 -17.69 -4.09
CA ALA A 185 20.28 -18.58 -3.30
C ALA A 185 21.30 -19.36 -4.16
N ALA A 186 22.18 -18.65 -4.87
CA ALA A 186 23.40 -19.20 -5.47
C ALA A 186 24.60 -18.28 -5.11
N PRO A 187 25.80 -18.82 -4.85
CA PRO A 187 26.64 -18.29 -3.78
C PRO A 187 27.48 -17.07 -4.16
N ALA A 188 27.53 -16.10 -3.24
CA ALA A 188 28.50 -15.01 -3.23
C ALA A 188 29.86 -15.47 -2.67
N GLU A 189 30.47 -16.50 -3.27
CA GLU A 189 31.75 -17.06 -2.82
C GLU A 189 32.67 -17.45 -4.00
N GLN A 190 33.39 -16.48 -4.56
CA GLN A 190 34.69 -16.66 -5.24
C GLN A 190 35.36 -15.31 -5.59
N ALA A 191 35.77 -14.56 -4.55
CA ALA A 191 36.56 -13.32 -4.71
C ALA A 191 37.56 -13.07 -3.56
N ALA A 192 37.91 -14.10 -2.78
CA ALA A 192 38.75 -13.97 -1.59
C ALA A 192 39.66 -15.19 -1.37
N GLY A 193 40.73 -15.28 -2.17
CA GLY A 193 41.90 -16.13 -1.90
C GLY A 193 41.96 -17.48 -2.62
N ASP A 194 42.95 -17.62 -3.50
CA ASP A 194 43.83 -18.79 -3.53
C ASP A 194 45.26 -18.34 -3.97
N ALA A 195 46.24 -19.23 -3.85
CA ALA A 195 47.64 -19.11 -4.22
C ALA A 195 47.85 -19.01 -5.76
N GLY A 196 49.06 -18.79 -6.32
CA GLY A 196 50.39 -18.65 -5.73
C GLY A 196 51.39 -19.69 -6.29
N GLY A 197 51.95 -19.41 -7.48
CA GLY A 197 52.84 -20.30 -8.25
C GLY A 197 52.07 -21.31 -9.12
N ASP A 198 52.55 -21.82 -10.27
CA ASP A 198 53.64 -21.46 -11.20
C ASP A 198 53.21 -22.04 -12.60
N ALA A 199 53.87 -21.97 -13.77
CA ALA A 199 55.27 -21.73 -14.12
C ALA A 199 55.50 -21.27 -15.57
N LYS A 200 56.69 -20.69 -15.81
CA LYS A 200 57.47 -20.69 -17.07
C LYS A 200 56.73 -20.38 -18.39
N LYS A 201 56.97 -19.17 -18.89
CA LYS A 201 57.90 -18.95 -20.03
C LYS A 201 58.38 -17.50 -20.02
N GLY A 202 59.63 -17.23 -20.39
CA GLY A 202 60.21 -15.89 -20.24
C GLY A 202 61.27 -15.55 -21.28
N SER A 203 61.84 -14.35 -21.20
CA SER A 203 63.09 -13.98 -21.86
C SER A 203 63.74 -12.72 -21.26
N SER A 204 65.07 -12.69 -21.29
CA SER A 204 65.94 -11.51 -21.32
C SER A 204 66.10 -10.56 -20.11
N LYS A 205 67.35 -10.63 -19.59
CA LYS A 205 68.30 -9.50 -19.40
C LYS A 205 68.29 -8.65 -18.10
N LYS A 206 69.24 -9.04 -17.23
CA LYS A 206 70.53 -8.32 -17.01
C LYS A 206 70.51 -7.01 -16.19
N LYS A 207 71.00 -7.10 -14.94
CA LYS A 207 72.22 -6.38 -14.50
C LYS A 207 72.79 -6.88 -13.16
N LYS A 208 74.12 -6.95 -13.12
CA LYS A 208 75.03 -7.08 -11.96
C LYS A 208 74.61 -8.04 -10.84
#